data_AF-A0A7C2LUA0-F1
#
_entry.id   AF-A0A7C2LUA0-F1
#
_cell.length_a   1.000
_cell.length_b   1.000
_cell.length_c   1.000
_cell.angle_alpha   90.00
_cell.angle_beta   90.00
_cell.angle_gamma   90.00
#
_symmetry.space_group_name_H-M   'P 1'
#
loop_
_entity.id
_entity.type
_entity.pdbx_description
1 polymer ?
#
loop_
_entity_poly.entity_id
_entity_poly.type
_entity_poly.pdbx_seq_one_letter_code
_entity_poly.pdbx_strand_id
1 'polypeptide(L)'
;MERLQLRICRTALALAAWLLAGTLAAPAQQKAPEASATELAFWNSIKDTADPEELKAYLEAFPQGAFAALARLRLEKLEQQRRAAGMAPRPPAASLDEATVREVQERLYNLNYAITSISGRITPEVTDAVRILQGRLGEAMTGELTEAQVAKLRRIEPPKKWGAIAALKSGRFEVVWQLPTRREAEATLLVACNAGGSPQCRMLTIADRQCAAAAVARETGADGKPALRVTISRQIGLGPAQAAALGVCNRGAGAPNRCRIASRVCADGSHVQAQPPKPDGAL
;
A
#
# COMPACT_ATOMS: atom_id res chain seq x y z
N MET A 1 8.67 21.32 116.81
CA MET A 1 7.45 21.83 116.14
C MET A 1 7.92 22.39 114.81
N GLU A 2 7.45 22.06 113.61
CA GLU A 2 6.41 21.18 113.09
C GLU A 2 6.65 21.13 111.56
N ARG A 3 6.02 20.21 110.85
CA ARG A 3 6.39 19.70 109.52
C ARG A 3 6.32 20.73 108.38
N LEU A 4 7.37 20.81 107.55
CA LEU A 4 7.33 21.35 106.18
C LEU A 4 7.99 20.35 105.21
N GLN A 5 7.18 19.52 104.54
CA GLN A 5 7.64 18.56 103.51
C GLN A 5 7.83 19.33 102.18
N LEU A 6 9.09 19.62 101.84
CA LEU A 6 9.92 19.01 100.79
C LEU A 6 9.38 19.20 99.36
N ARG A 7 9.92 20.15 98.58
CA ARG A 7 11.22 20.13 97.86
C ARG A 7 11.23 19.23 96.61
N ILE A 8 10.76 19.83 95.50
CA ILE A 8 11.47 20.11 94.25
C ILE A 8 12.42 19.04 93.65
N CYS A 9 12.21 18.85 92.34
CA CYS A 9 13.17 18.59 91.24
C CYS A 9 13.58 17.17 90.85
N ARG A 10 13.10 16.82 89.65
CA ARG A 10 13.86 16.55 88.41
C ARG A 10 14.95 15.47 88.41
N THR A 11 14.91 14.69 87.32
CA THR A 11 15.92 13.77 86.75
C THR A 11 15.98 12.41 87.46
N ALA A 12 16.16 11.26 86.81
CA ALA A 12 16.31 10.87 85.42
C ALA A 12 16.51 9.33 85.38
N LEU A 13 16.08 8.67 84.30
CA LEU A 13 16.54 7.35 83.78
C LEU A 13 16.39 6.11 84.72
N ALA A 14 16.11 4.89 84.27
CA ALA A 14 15.67 4.21 83.06
C ALA A 14 15.54 2.72 83.45
N LEU A 15 14.77 1.90 82.70
CA LEU A 15 15.15 0.55 82.19
C LEU A 15 13.97 -0.41 81.94
N ALA A 16 14.02 -1.00 80.74
CA ALA A 16 13.58 -2.34 80.30
C ALA A 16 12.08 -2.70 80.35
N ALA A 17 11.32 -2.75 79.23
CA ALA A 17 11.39 -3.58 78.01
C ALA A 17 10.61 -4.91 78.12
N TRP A 18 9.38 -4.97 77.58
CA TRP A 18 8.70 -6.21 77.12
C TRP A 18 7.80 -5.93 75.88
N LEU A 19 8.30 -6.35 74.71
CA LEU A 19 7.68 -7.07 73.57
C LEU A 19 6.26 -6.74 73.02
N LEU A 20 6.22 -6.74 71.68
CA LEU A 20 5.10 -6.85 70.71
C LEU A 20 4.53 -5.54 70.13
N ALA A 21 5.21 -5.01 69.12
CA ALA A 21 4.54 -4.32 68.02
C ALA A 21 5.29 -4.64 66.72
N GLY A 22 4.90 -5.76 66.08
CA GLY A 22 5.29 -6.01 64.70
C GLY A 22 4.73 -4.89 63.83
N THR A 23 5.60 -4.19 63.11
CA THR A 23 5.19 -3.26 62.07
C THR A 23 4.55 -4.03 60.93
N LEU A 24 3.22 -4.04 60.88
CA LEU A 24 2.49 -4.27 59.64
C LEU A 24 2.86 -3.13 58.68
N ALA A 25 3.89 -3.35 57.86
CA ALA A 25 4.09 -2.54 56.67
C ALA A 25 2.86 -2.75 55.78
N ALA A 26 1.99 -1.73 55.70
CA ALA A 26 0.90 -1.72 54.75
C ALA A 26 1.48 -1.96 53.34
N PRO A 27 0.86 -2.81 52.50
CA PRO A 27 1.32 -2.97 51.13
C PRO A 27 1.28 -1.60 50.46
N ALA A 28 2.43 -1.14 49.95
CA ALA A 28 2.48 0.06 49.14
C ALA A 28 1.54 -0.14 47.95
N GLN A 29 0.41 0.58 47.96
CA GLN A 29 -0.50 0.65 46.82
C GLN A 29 0.29 1.26 45.66
N GLN A 30 0.81 0.40 44.78
CA GLN A 30 1.45 0.80 43.54
C GLN A 30 0.39 1.51 42.71
N LYS A 31 0.46 2.84 42.68
CA LYS A 31 -0.44 3.69 41.88
C LYS A 31 -0.30 3.22 40.44
N ALA A 32 -1.41 2.76 39.84
CA ALA A 32 -1.41 2.35 38.45
C ALA A 32 -0.88 3.50 37.59
N PRO A 33 0.01 3.24 36.61
CA PRO A 33 0.55 4.29 35.77
C PRO A 33 -0.62 5.00 35.07
N GLU A 34 -0.67 6.33 35.20
CA GLU A 34 -1.66 7.16 34.51
C GLU A 34 -1.26 7.28 33.04
N ALA A 35 -2.21 7.05 32.12
CA ALA A 35 -1.95 7.12 30.70
C ALA A 35 -1.69 8.57 30.25
N SER A 36 -0.60 8.79 29.49
CA SER A 36 -0.41 10.07 28.81
C SER A 36 -1.46 10.27 27.70
N ALA A 37 -1.72 11.50 27.29
CA ALA A 37 -2.64 11.78 26.16
C ALA A 37 -2.19 11.06 24.86
N THR A 38 -0.88 10.96 24.63
CA THR A 38 -0.28 10.25 23.49
C THR A 38 -0.52 8.74 23.59
N GLU A 39 -0.31 8.16 24.76
CA GLU A 39 -0.57 6.73 25.00
C GLU A 39 -2.06 6.40 24.85
N LEU A 40 -2.95 7.25 25.38
CA LEU A 40 -4.39 7.06 25.30
C LEU A 40 -4.90 7.15 23.85
N ALA A 41 -4.33 8.05 23.04
CA ALA A 41 -4.62 8.12 21.61
C ALA A 41 -4.16 6.85 20.88
N PHE A 42 -2.92 6.40 21.14
CA PHE A 42 -2.39 5.16 20.57
C PHE A 42 -3.24 3.95 20.97
N TRP A 43 -3.53 3.81 22.27
CA TRP A 43 -4.35 2.72 22.78
C TRP A 43 -5.73 2.71 22.13
N ASN A 44 -6.39 3.87 22.01
CA ASN A 44 -7.70 3.94 21.37
C ASN A 44 -7.69 3.55 19.89
N SER A 45 -6.59 3.74 19.16
CA SER A 45 -6.51 3.32 17.76
C SER A 45 -6.34 1.81 17.59
N ILE A 46 -5.72 1.13 18.56
CA ILE A 46 -5.39 -0.30 18.44
C ILE A 46 -6.19 -1.23 19.37
N LYS A 47 -6.92 -0.70 20.36
CA LYS A 47 -7.55 -1.50 21.42
C LYS A 47 -8.49 -2.57 20.88
N ASP A 48 -9.06 -2.40 19.70
CA ASP A 48 -10.01 -3.32 19.08
C ASP A 48 -9.42 -4.14 17.91
N THR A 49 -8.10 -4.08 17.73
CA THR A 49 -7.41 -4.79 16.67
C THR A 49 -7.53 -6.32 16.79
N ALA A 50 -7.50 -6.97 15.62
CA ALA A 50 -7.31 -8.40 15.48
C ALA A 50 -5.87 -8.77 15.08
N ASP A 51 -5.00 -7.78 14.89
CA ASP A 51 -3.59 -7.99 14.55
C ASP A 51 -2.71 -7.99 15.81
N PRO A 52 -2.07 -9.12 16.16
CA PRO A 52 -1.16 -9.18 17.31
C PRO A 52 0.05 -8.25 17.19
N GLU A 53 0.46 -7.85 15.98
CA GLU A 53 1.63 -6.96 15.81
C GLU A 53 1.35 -5.53 16.29
N GLU A 54 0.12 -5.03 16.17
CA GLU A 54 -0.25 -3.71 16.69
C GLU A 54 -0.15 -3.65 18.22
N LEU A 55 -0.50 -4.75 18.90
CA LEU A 55 -0.35 -4.86 20.35
C LEU A 55 1.12 -4.98 20.78
N LYS A 56 1.97 -5.67 20.00
CA LYS A 56 3.42 -5.71 20.24
C LYS A 56 4.04 -4.33 20.09
N ALA A 57 3.69 -3.59 19.05
CA ALA A 57 4.17 -2.21 18.84
C ALA A 57 3.77 -1.28 20.00
N TYR A 58 2.55 -1.42 20.54
CA TYR A 58 2.16 -0.71 21.75
C TYR A 58 3.01 -1.09 22.96
N LEU A 59 3.31 -2.38 23.16
CA LEU A 59 4.15 -2.86 24.26
C LEU A 59 5.62 -2.45 24.14
N GLU A 60 6.11 -2.26 22.92
CA GLU A 60 7.45 -1.71 22.67
C GLU A 60 7.51 -0.21 22.98
N ALA A 61 6.50 0.55 22.56
CA ALA A 61 6.43 1.98 22.81
C ALA A 61 6.11 2.33 24.28
N PHE A 62 5.30 1.51 24.95
CA PHE A 62 4.83 1.72 26.32
C PHE A 62 5.00 0.45 27.18
N PRO A 63 6.24 0.00 27.45
CA PRO A 63 6.51 -1.26 28.13
C PRO A 63 5.96 -1.31 29.58
N GLN A 64 5.83 -0.15 30.22
CA GLN A 64 5.23 0.03 31.54
C GLN A 64 3.99 0.94 31.49
N GLY A 65 3.37 1.06 30.30
CA GLY A 65 2.19 1.90 30.08
C GLY A 65 0.96 1.47 30.88
N ALA A 66 0.00 2.38 30.99
CA ALA A 66 -1.28 2.17 31.67
C ALA A 66 -2.05 0.96 31.12
N PHE A 67 -1.95 0.68 29.82
CA PHE A 67 -2.62 -0.44 29.17
C PHE A 67 -1.69 -1.63 28.86
N ALA A 68 -0.43 -1.62 29.31
CA ALA A 68 0.55 -2.67 29.02
C ALA A 68 0.09 -4.06 29.49
N ALA A 69 -0.53 -4.15 30.67
CA ALA A 69 -1.08 -5.40 31.17
C ALA A 69 -2.21 -5.94 30.26
N LEU A 70 -3.12 -5.05 29.84
CA LEU A 70 -4.24 -5.40 28.97
C LEU A 70 -3.78 -5.79 27.56
N ALA A 71 -2.80 -5.07 27.02
CA ALA A 71 -2.22 -5.37 25.72
C ALA A 71 -1.54 -6.75 25.70
N ARG A 72 -0.78 -7.12 26.75
CA ARG A 72 -0.20 -8.47 26.88
C ARG A 72 -1.26 -9.56 26.90
N LEU A 73 -2.32 -9.37 27.69
CA LEU A 73 -3.41 -10.34 27.79
C LEU A 73 -4.13 -10.54 26.44
N ARG A 74 -4.39 -9.44 25.73
CA ARG A 74 -5.05 -9.48 24.43
C ARG A 74 -4.16 -10.11 23.36
N LEU A 75 -2.86 -9.81 23.39
CA LEU A 75 -1.85 -10.43 22.51
C LEU A 75 -1.82 -11.94 22.70
N GLU A 76 -1.73 -12.41 23.94
CA GLU A 76 -1.72 -13.85 24.26
C GLU A 76 -2.99 -14.55 23.73
N LYS A 77 -4.16 -13.93 23.93
CA LYS A 77 -5.43 -14.46 23.43
C LYS A 77 -5.45 -14.59 21.90
N LEU A 78 -4.98 -13.58 21.17
CA LEU A 78 -4.90 -13.61 19.71
C LEU A 78 -3.90 -14.67 19.22
N GLU A 79 -2.76 -14.82 19.90
CA GLU A 79 -1.79 -15.86 19.57
C GLU A 79 -2.33 -17.27 19.81
N GLN A 80 -3.07 -17.51 20.90
CA GLN A 80 -3.73 -18.79 21.16
C GLN A 80 -4.78 -19.10 20.09
N GLN A 81 -5.59 -18.12 19.70
CA GLN A 81 -6.58 -18.26 18.63
C GLN A 81 -5.92 -18.60 17.28
N ARG A 82 -4.80 -17.94 16.94
CA ARG A 82 -4.03 -18.25 15.72
C ARG A 82 -3.46 -19.66 15.73
N ARG A 83 -2.90 -20.10 16.87
CA ARG A 83 -2.36 -21.47 17.02
C ARG A 83 -3.47 -22.51 16.89
N ALA A 84 -4.63 -22.28 17.51
CA ALA A 84 -5.80 -23.15 17.38
C ALA A 84 -6.34 -23.21 15.94
N ALA A 85 -6.22 -22.12 15.19
CA ALA A 85 -6.58 -22.05 13.77
C ALA A 85 -5.50 -22.59 12.81
N GLY A 86 -4.40 -23.16 13.32
CA GLY A 86 -3.29 -23.68 12.48
C GLY A 86 -2.50 -22.59 11.74
N MET A 87 -2.69 -21.32 12.10
CA MET A 87 -1.93 -20.20 11.53
C MET A 87 -0.57 -20.12 12.22
N ALA A 88 0.51 -20.37 11.47
CA ALA A 88 1.88 -20.22 11.97
C ALA A 88 2.14 -18.80 12.52
N PRO A 89 3.02 -18.64 13.52
CA PRO A 89 3.48 -17.33 13.97
C PRO A 89 3.98 -16.53 12.76
N ARG A 90 3.54 -15.28 12.66
CA ARG A 90 4.11 -14.37 11.67
C ARG A 90 5.58 -14.18 12.06
N PRO A 91 6.57 -14.47 11.19
CA PRO A 91 7.93 -14.06 11.48
C PRO A 91 7.92 -12.55 11.71
N PRO A 92 8.71 -12.03 12.68
CA PRO A 92 8.79 -10.59 12.90
C PRO A 92 9.07 -9.95 11.55
N ALA A 93 8.19 -9.07 11.12
CA ALA A 93 8.40 -8.35 9.89
C ALA A 93 9.67 -7.52 10.11
N ALA A 94 10.81 -8.00 9.61
CA ALA A 94 11.84 -7.11 9.14
C ALA A 94 11.12 -6.22 8.12
N SER A 95 10.67 -5.05 8.58
CA SER A 95 10.07 -4.06 7.70
C SER A 95 11.11 -3.79 6.64
N LEU A 96 10.80 -4.15 5.40
CA LEU A 96 11.70 -3.91 4.27
C LEU A 96 12.16 -2.46 4.33
N ASP A 97 13.47 -2.24 4.27
CA ASP A 97 14.00 -0.89 4.29
C ASP A 97 13.52 -0.08 3.07
N GLU A 98 13.60 1.24 3.17
CA GLU A 98 13.13 2.14 2.12
C GLU A 98 13.79 1.84 0.75
N ALA A 99 15.06 1.46 0.77
CA ALA A 99 15.82 1.12 -0.44
C ALA A 99 15.24 -0.13 -1.14
N THR A 100 14.91 -1.15 -0.36
CA THR A 100 14.29 -2.39 -0.85
C THR A 100 12.89 -2.13 -1.37
N VAL A 101 12.11 -1.27 -0.71
CA VAL A 101 10.77 -0.88 -1.20
C VAL A 101 10.89 -0.12 -2.53
N ARG A 102 11.89 0.76 -2.67
CA ARG A 102 12.17 1.48 -3.91
C ARG A 102 12.60 0.54 -5.04
N GLU A 103 13.46 -0.43 -4.77
CA GLU A 103 13.79 -1.50 -5.72
C GLU A 103 12.54 -2.27 -6.17
N VAL A 104 11.67 -2.63 -5.23
CA VAL A 104 10.42 -3.35 -5.52
C VAL A 104 9.50 -2.50 -6.39
N GLN A 105 9.33 -1.22 -6.09
CA GLN A 105 8.51 -0.29 -6.88
C GLN A 105 9.03 -0.20 -8.32
N GLU A 106 10.33 -0.01 -8.51
CA GLU A 106 10.98 0.01 -9.83
C GLU A 106 10.73 -1.29 -10.59
N ARG A 107 10.82 -2.41 -9.88
CA ARG A 107 10.59 -3.69 -10.51
C ARG A 107 9.15 -3.92 -10.91
N LEU A 108 8.20 -3.64 -10.02
CA LEU A 108 6.77 -3.76 -10.32
C LEU A 108 6.39 -2.83 -11.48
N TYR A 109 6.93 -1.61 -11.51
CA TYR A 109 6.81 -0.71 -12.66
C TYR A 109 7.32 -1.37 -13.95
N ASN A 110 8.53 -1.93 -13.93
CA ASN A 110 9.13 -2.63 -15.08
C ASN A 110 8.51 -3.99 -15.39
N LEU A 111 7.59 -4.50 -14.56
CA LEU A 111 6.76 -5.68 -14.84
C LEU A 111 5.34 -5.28 -15.30
N ASN A 112 5.14 -4.00 -15.63
CA ASN A 112 3.91 -3.44 -16.16
C ASN A 112 2.74 -3.41 -15.16
N TYR A 113 3.03 -3.40 -13.86
CA TYR A 113 2.05 -3.10 -12.80
C TYR A 113 1.80 -1.58 -12.70
N ALA A 114 0.65 -1.20 -12.14
CA ALA A 114 0.22 0.19 -12.03
C ALA A 114 0.94 0.93 -10.90
N ILE A 115 2.25 1.13 -11.04
CA ILE A 115 3.07 1.94 -10.13
C ILE A 115 3.34 3.28 -10.81
N THR A 116 2.92 4.37 -10.16
CA THR A 116 3.01 5.74 -10.71
C THR A 116 4.15 6.55 -10.09
N SER A 117 4.66 6.14 -8.92
CA SER A 117 5.73 6.82 -8.20
C SER A 117 6.65 5.80 -7.52
N ILE A 118 7.96 6.08 -7.57
CA ILE A 118 9.01 5.31 -6.89
C ILE A 118 9.47 6.17 -5.72
N SER A 119 8.86 5.94 -4.55
CA SER A 119 9.00 6.77 -3.35
C SER A 119 9.71 6.10 -2.19
N GLY A 120 9.97 4.79 -2.27
CA GLY A 120 10.47 3.98 -1.16
C GLY A 120 9.43 3.71 -0.05
N ARG A 121 8.17 4.10 -0.25
CA ARG A 121 7.06 3.84 0.69
C ARG A 121 6.08 2.83 0.11
N ILE A 122 5.54 1.96 0.95
CA ILE A 122 4.46 1.05 0.55
C ILE A 122 3.18 1.87 0.44
N THR A 123 2.78 2.19 -0.80
CA THR A 123 1.52 2.89 -1.10
C THR A 123 0.41 1.88 -1.43
N PRO A 124 -0.87 2.28 -1.47
CA PRO A 124 -1.96 1.39 -1.87
C PRO A 124 -1.72 0.73 -3.24
N GLU A 125 -1.11 1.45 -4.20
CA GLU A 125 -0.75 0.92 -5.51
C GLU A 125 0.26 -0.23 -5.41
N VAL A 126 1.23 -0.12 -4.49
CA VAL A 126 2.20 -1.19 -4.22
C VAL A 126 1.49 -2.39 -3.63
N THR A 127 0.66 -2.18 -2.61
CA THR A 127 -0.11 -3.25 -1.96
C THR A 127 -0.99 -4.00 -2.97
N ASP A 128 -1.69 -3.29 -3.85
CA ASP A 128 -2.54 -3.90 -4.88
C ASP A 128 -1.73 -4.65 -5.95
N ALA A 129 -0.59 -4.10 -6.37
CA ALA A 129 0.32 -4.80 -7.26
C ALA A 129 0.87 -6.09 -6.64
N VAL A 130 1.19 -6.07 -5.35
CA VAL A 130 1.64 -7.25 -4.60
C VAL A 130 0.53 -8.30 -4.51
N ARG A 131 -0.73 -7.92 -4.27
CA ARG A 131 -1.86 -8.86 -4.29
C ARG A 131 -1.99 -9.57 -5.63
N ILE A 132 -1.91 -8.83 -6.73
CA ILE A 132 -1.99 -9.39 -8.08
C ILE A 132 -0.80 -10.34 -8.34
N LEU A 133 0.40 -9.97 -7.91
CA LEU A 133 1.57 -10.82 -8.01
C LEU A 133 1.39 -12.12 -7.22
N GLN A 134 0.95 -12.03 -5.96
CA GLN A 134 0.69 -13.19 -5.10
C GLN A 134 -0.31 -14.16 -5.73
N GLY A 135 -1.42 -13.64 -6.28
CA GLY A 135 -2.39 -14.46 -6.99
C GLY A 135 -1.80 -15.18 -8.20
N ARG A 136 -0.91 -14.53 -8.97
CA ARG A 136 -0.19 -15.15 -10.09
C ARG A 136 0.81 -16.21 -9.67
N LEU A 137 1.36 -16.08 -8.46
CA LEU A 137 2.28 -17.05 -7.86
C LEU A 137 1.55 -18.19 -7.12
N GLY A 138 0.21 -18.17 -7.06
CA GLY A 138 -0.57 -19.16 -6.32
C GLY A 138 -0.48 -18.99 -4.80
N GLU A 139 -0.17 -17.78 -4.33
CA GLU A 139 -0.05 -17.44 -2.92
C GLU A 139 -1.30 -16.71 -2.40
N ALA A 140 -1.45 -16.61 -1.08
CA ALA A 140 -2.51 -15.80 -0.47
C ALA A 140 -2.32 -14.31 -0.83
N MET A 141 -3.38 -13.67 -1.33
CA MET A 141 -3.38 -12.29 -1.80
C MET A 141 -3.47 -11.27 -0.64
N THR A 142 -2.57 -11.35 0.33
CA THR A 142 -2.56 -10.49 1.52
C THR A 142 -2.23 -9.03 1.18
N GLY A 143 -1.41 -8.81 0.15
CA GLY A 143 -0.85 -7.50 -0.20
C GLY A 143 0.39 -7.13 0.62
N GLU A 144 0.79 -8.00 1.54
CA GLU A 144 2.00 -7.82 2.34
C GLU A 144 3.21 -8.35 1.58
N LEU A 145 4.32 -7.62 1.66
CA LEU A 145 5.54 -7.99 0.96
C LEU A 145 6.56 -8.59 1.94
N THR A 146 6.98 -9.82 1.67
CA THR A 146 8.00 -10.54 2.44
C THR A 146 9.35 -10.53 1.72
N GLU A 147 10.47 -10.70 2.46
CA GLU A 147 11.80 -10.84 1.84
C GLU A 147 11.88 -12.00 0.83
N ALA A 148 11.21 -13.12 1.13
CA ALA A 148 11.13 -14.25 0.20
C ALA A 148 10.42 -13.87 -1.11
N GLN A 149 9.36 -13.05 -1.04
CA GLN A 149 8.70 -12.52 -2.23
C GLN A 149 9.55 -11.49 -2.96
N VAL A 150 10.33 -10.66 -2.27
CA VAL A 150 11.33 -9.79 -2.91
C VAL A 150 12.36 -10.62 -3.69
N ALA A 151 12.87 -11.71 -3.11
CA ALA A 151 13.78 -12.62 -3.80
C ALA A 151 13.14 -13.32 -5.01
N LYS A 152 11.85 -13.69 -4.94
CA LYS A 152 11.10 -14.22 -6.09
C LYS A 152 10.95 -13.16 -7.17
N LEU A 153 10.54 -11.96 -6.78
CA LEU A 153 10.43 -10.81 -7.66
C LEU A 153 11.75 -10.62 -8.40
N ARG A 154 12.92 -10.60 -7.71
CA ARG A 154 14.33 -10.57 -8.25
C ARG A 154 14.66 -11.55 -9.38
N ARG A 155 13.89 -12.62 -9.54
CA ARG A 155 14.11 -13.60 -10.61
C ARG A 155 13.18 -13.44 -11.82
N ILE A 156 12.12 -12.64 -11.72
CA ILE A 156 11.20 -12.42 -12.85
C ILE A 156 11.87 -11.50 -13.87
N GLU A 157 12.06 -11.99 -15.10
CA GLU A 157 12.61 -11.18 -16.18
C GLU A 157 11.61 -10.07 -16.59
N PRO A 158 12.05 -8.80 -16.70
CA PRO A 158 11.21 -7.75 -17.24
C PRO A 158 10.98 -7.96 -18.75
N PRO A 159 9.83 -7.51 -19.28
CA PRO A 159 9.57 -7.50 -20.71
C PRO A 159 10.63 -6.73 -21.49
N LYS A 160 10.94 -7.23 -22.70
CA LYS A 160 12.00 -6.68 -23.56
C LYS A 160 11.46 -5.79 -24.67
N LYS A 161 10.15 -5.90 -24.97
CA LYS A 161 9.48 -5.06 -25.96
C LYS A 161 8.35 -4.30 -25.29
N TRP A 162 8.34 -2.99 -25.46
CA TRP A 162 7.37 -2.08 -24.88
C TRP A 162 6.66 -1.28 -25.95
N GLY A 163 5.42 -0.96 -25.64
CA GLY A 163 4.62 0.00 -26.38
C GLY A 163 3.65 0.72 -25.46
N ALA A 164 2.98 1.72 -25.99
CA ALA A 164 1.95 2.44 -25.28
C ALA A 164 0.94 3.04 -26.26
N ILE A 165 -0.25 3.34 -25.75
CA ILE A 165 -1.33 4.01 -26.49
C ILE A 165 -1.92 5.12 -25.63
N ALA A 166 -2.16 6.29 -26.22
CA ALA A 166 -2.82 7.42 -25.58
C ALA A 166 -3.88 8.02 -26.49
N ALA A 167 -4.95 8.52 -25.88
CA ALA A 167 -5.93 9.35 -26.58
C ALA A 167 -5.63 10.83 -26.33
N LEU A 168 -5.62 11.61 -27.41
CA LEU A 168 -5.46 13.06 -27.37
C LEU A 168 -6.83 13.75 -27.25
N LYS A 169 -6.83 14.99 -26.76
CA LYS A 169 -8.04 15.84 -26.71
C LYS A 169 -8.72 16.03 -28.08
N SER A 170 -7.95 15.98 -29.16
CA SER A 170 -8.46 16.06 -30.53
C SER A 170 -9.25 14.83 -30.98
N GLY A 171 -9.29 13.75 -30.18
CA GLY A 171 -9.85 12.46 -30.58
C GLY A 171 -8.91 11.59 -31.42
N ARG A 172 -7.68 12.07 -31.69
CA ARG A 172 -6.59 11.28 -32.26
C ARG A 172 -6.01 10.33 -31.22
N PHE A 173 -5.39 9.25 -31.71
CA PHE A 173 -4.64 8.31 -30.89
C PHE A 173 -3.17 8.36 -31.28
N GLU A 174 -2.30 8.35 -30.29
CA GLU A 174 -0.87 8.20 -30.47
C GLU A 174 -0.47 6.83 -29.91
N VAL A 175 0.41 6.15 -30.62
CA VAL A 175 0.90 4.82 -30.23
C VAL A 175 2.39 4.69 -30.48
N VAL A 176 3.06 3.95 -29.62
CA VAL A 176 4.48 3.59 -29.72
C VAL A 176 4.64 2.09 -29.50
N TRP A 177 5.64 1.47 -30.11
CA TRP A 177 5.90 0.03 -30.05
C TRP A 177 7.38 -0.26 -30.28
N GLN A 178 7.81 -1.50 -30.01
CA GLN A 178 9.19 -1.96 -30.17
C GLN A 178 10.24 -1.13 -29.39
N LEU A 179 9.82 -0.49 -28.30
CA LEU A 179 10.76 0.22 -27.43
C LEU A 179 11.37 -0.74 -26.40
N PRO A 180 12.64 -0.54 -26.00
CA PRO A 180 13.33 -1.48 -25.12
C PRO A 180 12.87 -1.38 -23.66
N THR A 181 12.28 -0.24 -23.24
CA THR A 181 11.86 -0.02 -21.86
C THR A 181 10.50 0.64 -21.75
N ARG A 182 9.83 0.41 -20.61
CA ARG A 182 8.59 1.11 -20.27
C ARG A 182 8.77 2.61 -20.22
N ARG A 183 9.85 3.07 -19.59
CA ARG A 183 10.15 4.50 -19.40
C ARG A 183 10.29 5.22 -20.72
N GLU A 184 10.94 4.59 -21.70
CA GLU A 184 11.05 5.13 -23.06
C GLU A 184 9.70 5.22 -23.74
N ALA A 185 8.87 4.17 -23.66
CA ALA A 185 7.52 4.20 -24.21
C ALA A 185 6.63 5.29 -23.60
N GLU A 186 6.69 5.47 -22.29
CA GLU A 186 5.95 6.54 -21.60
C GLU A 186 6.49 7.93 -21.98
N ALA A 187 7.81 8.12 -22.03
CA ALA A 187 8.44 9.39 -22.38
C ALA A 187 8.13 9.82 -23.82
N THR A 188 8.28 8.93 -24.79
CA THR A 188 7.98 9.22 -26.20
C THR A 188 6.52 9.61 -26.38
N LEU A 189 5.60 8.89 -25.73
CA LEU A 189 4.18 9.16 -25.85
C LEU A 189 3.76 10.44 -25.11
N LEU A 190 4.42 10.77 -23.99
CA LEU A 190 4.21 12.01 -23.26
C LEU A 190 4.54 13.24 -24.12
N VAL A 191 5.61 13.20 -24.91
CA VAL A 191 5.95 14.27 -25.86
C VAL A 191 4.81 14.48 -26.86
N ALA A 192 4.30 13.39 -27.45
CA ALA A 192 3.19 13.45 -28.41
C ALA A 192 1.90 13.99 -27.76
N CYS A 193 1.62 13.59 -26.52
CA CYS A 193 0.49 14.11 -25.74
C CYS A 193 0.57 15.61 -25.46
N ASN A 194 1.75 16.10 -25.08
CA ASN A 194 1.97 17.52 -24.80
C ASN A 194 1.77 18.35 -26.05
N ALA A 195 2.34 17.92 -27.19
CA ALA A 195 2.10 18.55 -28.49
C ALA A 195 0.61 18.50 -28.89
N GLY A 196 -0.10 17.43 -28.54
CA GLY A 196 -1.53 17.23 -28.75
C GLY A 196 -2.46 17.91 -27.72
N GLY A 197 -1.95 18.82 -26.89
CA GLY A 197 -2.76 19.59 -25.92
C GLY A 197 -3.34 18.76 -24.76
N SER A 198 -2.72 17.62 -24.44
CA SER A 198 -3.21 16.63 -23.47
C SER A 198 -2.26 16.45 -22.29
N PRO A 199 -2.15 17.45 -21.37
CA PRO A 199 -1.12 17.50 -20.33
C PRO A 199 -1.24 16.40 -19.26
N GLN A 200 -2.41 15.81 -19.06
CA GLN A 200 -2.61 14.67 -18.14
C GLN A 200 -2.39 13.30 -18.81
N CYS A 201 -1.92 13.30 -20.08
CA CYS A 201 -1.68 12.15 -20.96
C CYS A 201 -2.12 10.79 -20.39
N ARG A 202 -3.42 10.48 -20.54
CA ARG A 202 -3.96 9.19 -20.08
C ARG A 202 -3.53 8.10 -21.06
N MET A 203 -2.39 7.49 -20.78
CA MET A 203 -1.80 6.43 -21.58
C MET A 203 -1.94 5.04 -20.92
N LEU A 204 -1.90 4.00 -21.76
CA LEU A 204 -1.84 2.60 -21.33
C LEU A 204 -0.60 1.94 -21.94
N THR A 205 0.26 1.37 -21.10
CA THR A 205 1.46 0.65 -21.51
C THR A 205 1.18 -0.83 -21.79
N ILE A 206 1.88 -1.39 -22.77
CA ILE A 206 1.83 -2.79 -23.19
C ILE A 206 3.24 -3.35 -23.31
N ALA A 207 3.39 -4.65 -23.08
CA ALA A 207 4.70 -5.30 -23.09
C ALA A 207 4.69 -6.72 -23.72
N ASP A 208 5.78 -7.08 -24.40
CA ASP A 208 5.99 -8.32 -25.14
C ASP A 208 4.80 -8.73 -26.05
N ARG A 209 4.07 -9.78 -25.67
CA ARG A 209 2.92 -10.32 -26.42
C ARG A 209 1.62 -9.57 -26.16
N GLN A 210 1.67 -8.50 -25.36
CA GLN A 210 0.49 -7.70 -25.05
C GLN A 210 0.16 -6.76 -26.21
N CYS A 211 -1.13 -6.64 -26.43
CA CYS A 211 -1.72 -5.67 -27.34
C CYS A 211 -2.71 -4.80 -26.59
N ALA A 212 -2.87 -3.57 -27.07
CA ALA A 212 -3.91 -2.67 -26.67
C ALA A 212 -4.84 -2.36 -27.84
N ALA A 213 -6.11 -2.18 -27.53
CA ALA A 213 -7.11 -1.67 -28.45
C ALA A 213 -7.89 -0.55 -27.77
N ALA A 214 -8.17 0.50 -28.53
CA ALA A 214 -9.02 1.60 -28.12
C ALA A 214 -10.37 1.52 -28.83
N ALA A 215 -11.45 1.46 -28.07
CA ALA A 215 -12.82 1.60 -28.55
C ALA A 215 -13.33 3.01 -28.24
N VAL A 216 -14.14 3.56 -29.15
CA VAL A 216 -14.79 4.86 -28.97
C VAL A 216 -16.29 4.75 -29.15
N ALA A 217 -17.03 5.49 -28.32
CA ALA A 217 -18.45 5.77 -28.50
C ALA A 217 -18.64 7.27 -28.69
N ARG A 218 -19.56 7.65 -29.59
CA ARG A 218 -20.00 9.03 -29.73
C ARG A 218 -21.01 9.36 -28.64
N GLU A 219 -20.83 10.50 -28.01
CA GLU A 219 -21.66 11.02 -26.93
C GLU A 219 -21.90 12.50 -27.07
N THR A 220 -22.84 13.00 -26.28
CA THR A 220 -23.03 14.42 -26.06
C THR A 220 -22.27 14.81 -24.80
N GLY A 221 -21.31 15.73 -24.94
CA GLY A 221 -20.55 16.30 -23.83
C GLY A 221 -21.44 17.12 -22.89
N ALA A 222 -20.92 17.47 -21.72
CA ALA A 222 -21.64 18.28 -20.73
C ALA A 222 -22.02 19.68 -21.25
N ASP A 223 -21.29 20.17 -22.26
CA ASP A 223 -21.53 21.43 -22.97
C ASP A 223 -22.49 21.28 -24.17
N GLY A 224 -23.13 20.11 -24.33
CA GLY A 224 -24.02 19.81 -25.44
C GLY A 224 -23.31 19.51 -26.77
N LYS A 225 -21.97 19.57 -26.82
CA LYS A 225 -21.20 19.33 -28.04
C LYS A 225 -20.91 17.85 -28.26
N PRO A 226 -20.65 17.41 -29.51
CA PRO A 226 -20.19 16.05 -29.76
C PRO A 226 -18.89 15.74 -29.00
N ALA A 227 -18.91 14.69 -28.19
CA ALA A 227 -17.78 14.18 -27.45
C ALA A 227 -17.52 12.71 -27.82
N LEU A 228 -16.30 12.24 -27.51
CA LEU A 228 -15.92 10.85 -27.66
C LEU A 228 -15.60 10.28 -26.29
N ARG A 229 -16.31 9.21 -25.90
CA ARG A 229 -15.87 8.38 -24.79
C ARG A 229 -14.88 7.36 -25.30
N VAL A 230 -13.68 7.38 -24.74
CA VAL A 230 -12.61 6.46 -25.10
C VAL A 230 -12.50 5.38 -24.04
N THR A 231 -12.35 4.14 -24.48
CA THR A 231 -12.05 2.99 -23.64
C THR A 231 -10.86 2.26 -24.21
N ILE A 232 -9.80 2.09 -23.43
CA ILE A 232 -8.60 1.36 -23.85
C ILE A 232 -8.50 0.10 -23.00
N SER A 233 -8.21 -1.04 -23.63
CA SER A 233 -7.99 -2.30 -22.94
C SER A 233 -6.71 -2.96 -23.41
N ARG A 234 -6.02 -3.62 -22.48
CA ARG A 234 -4.80 -4.40 -22.71
C ARG A 234 -5.06 -5.86 -22.45
N GLN A 235 -4.65 -6.72 -23.37
CA GLN A 235 -4.70 -8.18 -23.23
C GLN A 235 -3.48 -8.82 -23.89
N ILE A 236 -3.27 -10.11 -23.65
CA ILE A 236 -2.34 -10.92 -24.47
C ILE A 236 -3.04 -11.20 -25.80
N GLY A 237 -2.44 -10.73 -26.90
CA GLY A 237 -3.00 -10.83 -28.25
C GLY A 237 -4.04 -9.76 -28.59
N LEU A 238 -4.16 -9.45 -29.89
CA LEU A 238 -4.99 -8.35 -30.40
C LEU A 238 -6.50 -8.64 -30.29
N GLY A 239 -6.95 -9.82 -30.70
CA GLY A 239 -8.37 -10.19 -30.67
C GLY A 239 -9.01 -10.01 -29.29
N PRO A 240 -8.41 -10.60 -28.22
CA PRO A 240 -8.86 -10.38 -26.85
C PRO A 240 -8.83 -8.90 -26.43
N ALA A 241 -7.81 -8.13 -26.84
CA ALA A 241 -7.74 -6.70 -26.51
C ALA A 241 -8.90 -5.92 -27.15
N GLN A 242 -9.23 -6.20 -28.41
CA GLN A 242 -10.36 -5.58 -29.11
C GLN A 242 -11.70 -5.97 -28.47
N ALA A 243 -11.90 -7.26 -28.18
CA ALA A 243 -13.11 -7.75 -27.54
C ALA A 243 -13.31 -7.11 -26.15
N ALA A 244 -12.25 -7.01 -25.35
CA ALA A 244 -12.29 -6.35 -24.05
C ALA A 244 -12.64 -4.86 -24.16
N ALA A 245 -12.01 -4.14 -25.11
CA ALA A 245 -12.26 -2.71 -25.32
C ALA A 245 -13.72 -2.45 -25.74
N LEU A 246 -14.24 -3.23 -26.70
CA LEU A 246 -15.64 -3.14 -27.12
C LEU A 246 -16.59 -3.53 -26.00
N GLY A 247 -16.29 -4.59 -25.25
CA GLY A 247 -17.13 -5.04 -24.14
C GLY A 247 -17.27 -3.97 -23.05
N VAL A 248 -16.17 -3.33 -22.64
CA VAL A 248 -16.21 -2.23 -21.66
C VAL A 248 -16.93 -1.01 -22.26
N CYS A 249 -16.64 -0.64 -23.51
CA CYS A 249 -17.29 0.50 -24.16
C CYS A 249 -18.82 0.32 -24.25
N ASN A 250 -19.27 -0.85 -24.70
CA ASN A 250 -20.70 -1.15 -24.89
C ASN A 250 -21.48 -1.11 -23.57
N ARG A 251 -20.86 -1.51 -22.44
CA ARG A 251 -21.50 -1.40 -21.12
C ARG A 251 -21.77 0.05 -20.70
N GLY A 252 -20.99 1.02 -21.19
CA GLY A 252 -21.21 2.44 -20.92
C GLY A 252 -22.08 3.15 -21.96
N ALA A 253 -22.26 2.60 -23.16
CA ALA A 253 -22.80 3.33 -24.31
C ALA A 253 -24.32 3.51 -24.33
N GLY A 254 -25.06 2.91 -23.38
CA GLY A 254 -26.53 3.08 -23.24
C GLY A 254 -27.38 2.55 -24.41
N ALA A 255 -26.75 2.11 -25.51
CA ALA A 255 -27.38 1.52 -26.67
C ALA A 255 -26.40 0.58 -27.40
N PRO A 256 -26.88 -0.51 -28.02
CA PRO A 256 -26.04 -1.42 -28.81
C PRO A 256 -25.46 -0.71 -30.04
N ASN A 257 -24.30 -1.20 -30.52
CA ASN A 257 -23.64 -0.78 -31.78
C ASN A 257 -23.14 0.67 -31.85
N ARG A 258 -22.98 1.35 -30.72
CA ARG A 258 -22.37 2.70 -30.68
C ARG A 258 -20.85 2.71 -30.58
N CYS A 259 -20.26 1.56 -30.23
CA CYS A 259 -18.82 1.41 -30.06
C CYS A 259 -18.15 0.85 -31.31
N ARG A 260 -16.99 1.42 -31.65
CA ARG A 260 -16.10 0.88 -32.68
C ARG A 260 -14.65 0.95 -32.22
N ILE A 261 -13.80 0.07 -32.76
CA ILE A 261 -12.34 0.19 -32.57
C ILE A 261 -11.85 1.43 -33.34
N ALA A 262 -11.07 2.27 -32.68
CA ALA A 262 -10.47 3.48 -33.23
C ALA A 262 -8.95 3.37 -33.39
N SER A 263 -8.27 2.60 -32.55
CA SER A 263 -6.84 2.36 -32.64
C SER A 263 -6.46 1.03 -32.00
N ARG A 264 -5.29 0.51 -32.39
CA ARG A 264 -4.71 -0.75 -31.89
C ARG A 264 -3.19 -0.71 -32.02
N VAL A 265 -2.52 -1.36 -31.08
CA VAL A 265 -1.06 -1.51 -31.08
C VAL A 265 -0.67 -2.77 -30.30
N CYS A 266 0.31 -3.52 -30.80
CA CYS A 266 0.98 -4.58 -30.06
C CYS A 266 2.42 -4.15 -29.74
N ALA A 267 2.92 -4.54 -28.56
CA ALA A 267 4.23 -4.09 -28.08
C ALA A 267 5.37 -4.57 -29.00
N ASP A 268 5.19 -5.73 -29.63
CA ASP A 268 6.12 -6.32 -30.60
C ASP A 268 6.03 -5.70 -32.01
N GLY A 269 5.08 -4.81 -32.27
CA GLY A 269 4.83 -4.20 -33.58
C GLY A 269 4.10 -5.11 -34.58
N SER A 270 3.65 -6.30 -34.19
CA SER A 270 2.93 -7.23 -35.08
C SER A 270 1.61 -6.64 -35.63
N HIS A 271 0.99 -5.75 -34.86
CA HIS A 271 -0.24 -5.08 -35.26
C HIS A 271 -0.18 -3.64 -34.80
N VAL A 272 -0.06 -2.72 -35.75
CA VAL A 272 -0.02 -1.28 -35.49
C VAL A 272 -1.06 -0.62 -36.37
N GLN A 273 -1.90 0.21 -35.76
CA GLN A 273 -2.75 1.15 -36.47
C GLN A 273 -2.29 2.56 -36.09
N ALA A 274 -1.22 3.00 -36.73
CA ALA A 274 -0.66 4.34 -36.62
C ALA A 274 -0.40 4.89 -38.03
N GLN A 275 -0.73 6.16 -38.26
CA GLN A 275 0.06 6.92 -39.24
C GLN A 275 1.49 6.96 -38.72
N PRO A 276 2.50 6.69 -39.57
CA PRO A 276 3.89 6.60 -39.12
C PRO A 276 4.32 7.89 -38.42
N PRO A 277 5.20 7.82 -37.40
CA PRO A 277 5.81 9.02 -36.84
C PRO A 277 6.49 9.77 -37.99
N LYS A 278 6.06 11.02 -38.24
CA LYS A 278 6.78 11.87 -39.18
C LYS A 278 8.19 12.08 -38.61
N PRO A 279 9.26 11.75 -39.35
CA PRO A 279 10.58 12.19 -38.95
C PRO A 279 10.61 13.72 -39.00
N ASP A 280 11.24 14.32 -37.99
CA ASP A 280 11.51 15.75 -37.99
C ASP A 280 12.32 16.10 -39.24
N GLY A 281 11.78 17.01 -40.07
CA GLY A 281 12.52 17.63 -41.18
C GLY A 281 12.34 17.03 -42.58
N ALA A 282 11.12 17.00 -43.11
CA ALA A 282 10.93 16.99 -44.56
C ALA A 282 9.89 18.05 -44.94
N LEU A 283 10.32 18.94 -45.85
CA LEU A 283 9.61 20.11 -46.41
C LEU A 283 8.20 19.78 -46.92
#